data_AF-A0A672KE08-F1
#
_entry.id   AF-A0A672KE08-F1
#
_cell.length_a   1.000
_cell.length_b   1.000
_cell.length_c   1.000
_cell.angle_alpha   90.00
_cell.angle_beta   90.00
_cell.angle_gamma   90.00
#
_symmetry.space_group_name_H-M   'P 1'
#
loop_
_entity.id
_entity.type
_entity.pdbx_description
1 polymer ?
#
loop_
_entity_poly.entity_id
_entity_poly.type
_entity_poly.pdbx_seq_one_letter_code
_entity_poly.pdbx_strand_id
1 'polypeptide(L)'
;FNESVMEKMGLGPEDLLKENPRLIYARQSGSYTKAAGHDINYLAMSGLLSMLGRSSEKPYPPLNLVADFAGGGLVCAFGIVLALLERSRSAQGQIIDASMVEGAAYVGSFMWKSRSLGLWNRPRGENMLDSGAPFYDTYRTSDGKYMAVGTIEPQFYQQLIQGQCNFCVFLFKKKKKK
;
A
#
# COMPACT_ATOMS: atom_id res chain seq x y z
N PHE A 1 -9.98 6.74 -16.96
CA PHE A 1 -10.59 7.98 -17.47
C PHE A 1 -11.22 8.72 -16.31
N ASN A 2 -11.32 10.06 -16.35
CA ASN A 2 -12.13 10.76 -15.34
C ASN A 2 -13.61 10.41 -15.55
N GLU A 3 -14.42 10.48 -14.48
CA GLU A 3 -15.84 10.14 -14.52
C GLU A 3 -16.53 10.83 -15.69
N SER A 4 -16.39 12.16 -15.79
CA SER A 4 -17.06 12.95 -16.83
C SER A 4 -16.77 12.53 -18.28
N VAL A 5 -15.70 11.77 -18.57
CA VAL A 5 -15.40 11.26 -19.91
C VAL A 5 -16.30 10.08 -20.28
N MET A 6 -16.51 9.13 -19.38
CA MET A 6 -17.31 7.93 -19.67
C MET A 6 -18.78 8.30 -19.90
N GLU A 7 -19.32 9.17 -19.05
CA GLU A 7 -20.67 9.72 -19.16
C GLU A 7 -20.85 10.48 -20.48
N LYS A 8 -19.88 11.31 -20.89
CA LYS A 8 -19.94 12.03 -22.18
C LYS A 8 -19.89 11.11 -23.41
N MET A 9 -19.33 9.91 -23.26
CA MET A 9 -19.27 8.91 -24.32
C MET A 9 -20.50 8.00 -24.34
N GLY A 10 -21.49 8.20 -23.46
CA GLY A 10 -22.63 7.29 -23.32
C GLY A 10 -22.25 5.92 -22.74
N LEU A 11 -21.10 5.83 -22.07
CA LEU A 11 -20.59 4.63 -21.42
C LEU A 11 -20.62 4.78 -19.89
N GLY A 12 -21.50 5.64 -19.39
CA GLY A 12 -21.70 5.85 -17.96
C GLY A 12 -22.40 4.65 -17.29
N PRO A 13 -22.27 4.51 -15.96
CA PRO A 13 -22.86 3.38 -15.25
C PRO A 13 -24.39 3.33 -15.37
N GLU A 14 -25.06 4.48 -15.33
CA GLU A 14 -26.53 4.58 -15.45
C GLU A 14 -27.06 4.07 -16.79
N ASP A 15 -26.32 4.31 -17.89
CA ASP A 15 -26.72 3.87 -19.21
C ASP A 15 -26.45 2.38 -19.39
N LEU A 16 -25.26 1.93 -19.01
CA LEU A 16 -24.86 0.53 -19.17
C LEU A 16 -25.61 -0.43 -18.24
N LEU A 17 -26.00 0.01 -17.04
CA LEU A 17 -26.81 -0.80 -16.11
C LEU A 17 -28.26 -0.94 -16.57
N LYS A 18 -28.81 0.00 -17.33
CA LYS A 18 -30.13 -0.15 -17.96
C LYS A 18 -30.11 -1.26 -19.02
N GLU A 19 -29.05 -1.32 -19.83
CA GLU A 19 -28.90 -2.34 -20.86
C GLU A 19 -28.54 -3.71 -20.29
N ASN A 20 -27.67 -3.74 -19.28
CA ASN A 20 -27.26 -4.97 -18.60
C ASN A 20 -27.30 -4.77 -17.08
N PRO A 21 -28.46 -5.07 -16.44
CA PRO A 21 -28.61 -4.97 -14.99
C PRO A 21 -27.66 -5.88 -14.20
N ARG A 22 -27.01 -6.86 -14.87
CA ARG A 22 -26.04 -7.77 -14.25
C ARG A 22 -24.60 -7.26 -14.33
N LEU A 23 -24.35 -6.11 -14.96
CA LEU A 23 -23.00 -5.58 -15.17
C LEU A 23 -22.34 -5.17 -13.85
N ILE A 24 -21.08 -5.59 -13.65
CA ILE A 24 -20.23 -4.99 -12.62
C ILE A 24 -19.47 -3.84 -13.27
N TYR A 25 -19.85 -2.61 -12.94
CA TYR A 25 -19.18 -1.41 -13.48
C TYR A 25 -18.13 -0.94 -12.48
N ALA A 26 -16.87 -1.27 -12.74
CA ALA A 26 -15.76 -0.88 -11.88
C ALA A 26 -15.08 0.39 -12.38
N ARG A 27 -14.92 1.36 -11.49
CA ARG A 27 -14.21 2.61 -11.75
C ARG A 27 -13.22 2.91 -10.63
N GLN A 28 -12.13 3.56 -11.01
CA GLN A 28 -11.18 4.10 -10.04
C GLN A 28 -11.41 5.60 -9.92
N SER A 29 -12.35 5.94 -9.03
CA SER A 29 -12.70 7.29 -8.64
C SER A 29 -12.65 7.37 -7.12
N GLY A 30 -12.25 8.52 -6.60
CA GLY A 30 -12.32 8.83 -5.18
C GLY A 30 -12.71 10.29 -5.06
N SER A 31 -13.28 10.71 -3.93
CA SER A 31 -13.93 12.02 -3.71
C SER A 31 -13.14 13.29 -4.12
N TYR A 32 -11.90 13.15 -4.56
CA TYR A 32 -11.00 14.13 -5.17
C TYR A 32 -11.07 14.17 -6.72
N THR A 33 -12.16 13.69 -7.33
CA THR A 33 -12.32 13.34 -8.76
C THR A 33 -12.01 14.42 -9.82
N LYS A 34 -11.69 15.66 -9.42
CA LYS A 34 -11.37 16.75 -10.36
C LYS A 34 -9.88 17.04 -10.54
N ALA A 35 -9.01 16.59 -9.64
CA ALA A 35 -7.58 16.86 -9.72
C ALA A 35 -6.83 15.70 -10.39
N ALA A 36 -6.05 16.02 -11.44
CA ALA A 36 -5.09 15.08 -12.00
C ALA A 36 -3.96 14.82 -10.99
N GLY A 37 -3.55 13.57 -10.86
CA GLY A 37 -2.48 13.16 -9.95
C GLY A 37 -1.93 11.78 -10.30
N HIS A 38 -0.83 11.43 -9.63
CA HIS A 38 -0.20 10.12 -9.68
C HIS A 38 -0.13 9.51 -8.27
N ASP A 39 0.35 8.27 -8.16
CA ASP A 39 0.53 7.55 -6.89
C ASP A 39 0.97 8.44 -5.72
N ILE A 40 2.05 9.21 -5.88
CA ILE A 40 2.60 10.08 -4.84
C ILE A 40 1.58 11.10 -4.32
N ASN A 41 0.70 11.63 -5.18
CA ASN A 41 -0.34 12.57 -4.78
C ASN A 41 -1.44 11.87 -3.98
N TYR A 42 -1.90 10.71 -4.44
CA TYR A 42 -2.93 9.93 -3.76
C TYR A 42 -2.42 9.37 -2.41
N LEU A 43 -1.16 8.92 -2.38
CA LEU A 43 -0.47 8.47 -1.18
C LEU A 43 -0.27 9.63 -0.18
N ALA A 44 0.05 10.83 -0.66
CA ALA A 44 0.10 12.03 0.18
C ALA A 44 -1.27 12.37 0.78
N MET A 45 -2.33 12.37 -0.03
CA MET A 45 -3.69 12.65 0.44
C MET A 45 -4.20 11.62 1.45
N SER A 46 -3.77 10.35 1.34
CA SER A 46 -4.09 9.32 2.34
C SER A 46 -3.44 9.55 3.70
N GLY A 47 -2.49 10.49 3.80
CA GLY A 47 -1.66 10.73 4.97
C GLY A 47 -0.50 9.75 5.12
N LEU A 48 -0.50 8.61 4.41
CA LEU A 48 0.48 7.54 4.59
C LEU A 48 1.89 7.94 4.11
N LEU A 49 2.01 8.81 3.09
CA LEU A 49 3.33 9.30 2.65
C LEU A 49 4.10 9.99 3.79
N SER A 50 3.40 10.67 4.71
CA SER A 50 4.03 11.41 5.82
C SER A 50 4.81 10.50 6.78
N MET A 51 4.49 9.20 6.79
CA MET A 51 5.11 8.18 7.63
C MET A 51 6.33 7.51 7.00
N LEU A 52 6.59 7.74 5.71
CA LEU A 52 7.61 7.02 4.96
C LEU A 52 8.89 7.85 4.83
N GLY A 53 10.02 7.23 5.16
CA GLY A 53 11.35 7.82 5.06
C GLY A 53 12.07 7.99 6.40
N ARG A 54 13.31 8.46 6.34
CA ARG A 54 14.14 8.70 7.53
C ARG A 54 13.68 9.95 8.29
N SER A 55 14.03 10.05 9.56
CA SER A 55 13.66 11.17 10.43
C SER A 55 14.23 12.51 9.97
N SER A 56 15.49 12.53 9.53
CA SER A 56 16.21 13.72 9.05
C SER A 56 16.04 14.00 7.55
N GLU A 57 15.23 13.21 6.84
CA GLU A 57 15.03 13.33 5.40
C GLU A 57 13.58 13.71 5.07
N LYS A 58 13.38 14.23 3.85
CA LYS A 58 12.03 14.41 3.32
C LYS A 58 11.36 13.04 3.12
N PRO A 59 10.02 12.97 3.20
CA PRO A 59 9.32 11.78 2.75
C PRO A 59 9.65 11.42 1.31
N TYR A 60 9.73 10.13 1.03
CA TYR A 60 9.89 9.63 -0.33
C TYR A 60 8.88 8.52 -0.62
N PRO A 61 8.32 8.49 -1.85
CA PRO A 61 7.36 7.46 -2.22
C PRO A 61 8.05 6.11 -2.42
N PRO A 62 7.44 5.00 -1.99
CA PRO A 62 7.93 3.65 -2.23
C PRO A 62 7.57 3.21 -3.65
N LEU A 63 8.18 3.86 -4.66
CA LEU A 63 7.77 3.78 -6.06
C LEU A 63 6.26 4.12 -6.18
N ASN A 64 5.50 3.36 -6.97
CA ASN A 64 4.05 3.44 -7.03
C ASN A 64 3.37 2.20 -6.44
N LEU A 65 4.00 1.54 -5.46
CA LEU A 65 3.52 0.25 -4.92
C LEU A 65 2.25 0.37 -4.08
N VAL A 66 2.00 1.54 -3.49
CA VAL A 66 1.00 1.67 -2.43
C VAL A 66 -0.33 2.21 -2.95
N ALA A 67 -0.37 3.33 -3.65
CA ALA A 67 -1.62 3.90 -4.11
C ALA A 67 -2.10 3.25 -5.42
N ASP A 68 -1.22 3.11 -6.43
CA ASP A 68 -1.61 2.53 -7.73
C ASP A 68 -1.95 1.04 -7.59
N PHE A 69 -1.12 0.29 -6.87
CA PHE A 69 -1.27 -1.18 -6.78
C PHE A 69 -2.04 -1.63 -5.53
N ALA A 70 -1.46 -1.52 -4.33
CA ALA A 70 -2.07 -2.11 -3.12
C ALA A 70 -3.42 -1.46 -2.75
N GLY A 71 -3.49 -0.14 -2.76
CA GLY A 71 -4.68 0.65 -2.45
C GLY A 71 -5.62 0.89 -3.63
N GLY A 72 -5.12 0.77 -4.86
CA GLY A 72 -5.89 1.05 -6.08
C GLY A 72 -6.31 -0.23 -6.78
N GLY A 73 -5.38 -0.81 -7.55
CA GLY A 73 -5.62 -1.97 -8.40
C GLY A 73 -6.14 -3.19 -7.63
N LEU A 74 -5.50 -3.56 -6.52
CA LEU A 74 -5.90 -4.71 -5.72
C LEU A 74 -7.26 -4.50 -5.03
N VAL A 75 -7.52 -3.31 -4.49
CA VAL A 75 -8.81 -2.96 -3.87
C VAL A 75 -9.93 -3.02 -4.90
N CYS A 76 -9.71 -2.46 -6.10
CA CYS A 76 -10.68 -2.51 -7.20
C CYS A 76 -10.96 -3.96 -7.64
N ALA A 77 -9.90 -4.75 -7.86
CA ALA A 77 -10.04 -6.17 -8.22
C ALA A 77 -10.79 -6.97 -7.14
N PHE A 78 -10.48 -6.72 -5.86
CA PHE A 78 -11.19 -7.35 -4.76
C PHE A 78 -12.67 -6.95 -4.71
N GLY A 79 -12.98 -5.67 -4.92
CA GLY A 79 -14.35 -5.18 -5.05
C GLY A 79 -15.12 -5.87 -6.18
N ILE A 80 -14.49 -6.06 -7.35
CA ILE A 80 -15.08 -6.81 -8.47
C ILE A 80 -15.38 -8.25 -8.05
N VAL A 81 -14.45 -8.94 -7.40
CA VAL A 81 -14.66 -10.32 -6.93
C VAL A 81 -15.81 -10.41 -5.93
N LEU A 82 -15.89 -9.48 -4.98
CA LEU A 82 -16.99 -9.40 -4.03
C LEU A 82 -18.34 -9.12 -4.73
N ALA A 83 -18.34 -8.25 -5.73
CA ALA A 83 -19.55 -7.95 -6.51
C ALA A 83 -20.01 -9.15 -7.35
N LEU A 84 -19.07 -9.92 -7.90
CA LEU A 84 -19.38 -11.18 -8.60
C LEU A 84 -19.97 -12.22 -7.64
N LEU A 85 -19.44 -12.30 -6.41
CA LEU A 85 -19.97 -13.16 -5.37
C LEU A 85 -21.39 -12.73 -4.94
N GLU A 86 -21.61 -11.43 -4.74
CA GLU A 86 -22.93 -10.89 -4.40
C GLU A 86 -23.94 -11.16 -5.53
N ARG A 87 -23.56 -10.91 -6.78
CA ARG A 87 -24.35 -11.17 -7.98
C ARG A 87 -24.76 -12.64 -8.12
N SER A 88 -24.00 -13.58 -7.54
CA SER A 88 -24.40 -15.00 -7.54
C SER A 88 -25.69 -15.27 -6.75
N ARG A 89 -26.08 -14.37 -5.85
CA ARG A 89 -27.28 -14.45 -5.02
C ARG A 89 -28.38 -13.51 -5.48
N SER A 90 -28.03 -12.25 -5.76
CA SER A 90 -29.02 -11.23 -6.15
C SER A 90 -29.37 -11.27 -7.64
N ALA A 91 -28.52 -11.89 -8.46
CA ALA A 91 -28.51 -11.77 -9.91
C ALA A 91 -28.33 -10.34 -10.44
N GLN A 92 -28.08 -9.34 -9.58
CA GLN A 92 -27.89 -7.95 -9.95
C GLN A 92 -26.41 -7.57 -10.00
N GLY A 93 -26.09 -6.65 -10.89
CA GLY A 93 -24.81 -5.97 -10.94
C GLY A 93 -24.78 -4.79 -9.97
N GLN A 94 -23.64 -4.11 -9.93
CA GLN A 94 -23.44 -2.92 -9.10
C GLN A 94 -22.23 -2.13 -9.57
N ILE A 95 -22.12 -0.89 -9.08
CA ILE A 95 -20.99 -0.02 -9.33
C ILE A 95 -19.94 -0.26 -8.24
N ILE A 96 -18.71 -0.49 -8.63
CA ILE A 96 -17.56 -0.56 -7.73
C ILE A 96 -16.76 0.72 -7.90
N ASP A 97 -16.73 1.54 -6.85
CA ASP A 97 -16.00 2.79 -6.81
C ASP A 97 -14.76 2.64 -5.94
N ALA A 98 -13.60 2.47 -6.58
CA ALA A 98 -12.34 2.20 -5.89
C ALA A 98 -11.45 3.45 -5.85
N SER A 99 -11.29 4.03 -4.66
CA SER A 99 -10.42 5.18 -4.42
C SER A 99 -9.00 4.75 -4.04
N MET A 100 -7.99 5.16 -4.82
CA MET A 100 -6.58 4.93 -4.46
C MET A 100 -6.21 5.59 -3.11
N VAL A 101 -6.85 6.72 -2.78
CA VAL A 101 -6.61 7.45 -1.51
C VAL A 101 -7.15 6.64 -0.34
N GLU A 102 -8.39 6.18 -0.42
CA GLU A 102 -9.04 5.43 0.66
C GLU A 102 -8.42 4.04 0.79
N GLY A 103 -8.10 3.39 -0.32
CA GLY A 103 -7.39 2.12 -0.30
C GLY A 103 -5.98 2.23 0.28
N ALA A 104 -5.22 3.29 -0.05
CA ALA A 104 -3.92 3.54 0.60
C ALA A 104 -4.09 3.82 2.10
N ALA A 105 -5.11 4.59 2.50
CA ALA A 105 -5.42 4.81 3.92
C ALA A 105 -5.78 3.50 4.64
N TYR A 106 -6.52 2.60 3.98
CA TYR A 106 -6.83 1.27 4.48
C TYR A 106 -5.57 0.40 4.63
N VAL A 107 -4.66 0.41 3.65
CA VAL A 107 -3.36 -0.27 3.76
C VAL A 107 -2.57 0.24 4.97
N GLY A 108 -2.64 1.54 5.24
CA GLY A 108 -2.02 2.16 6.43
C GLY A 108 -2.80 2.00 7.74
N SER A 109 -3.97 1.36 7.74
CA SER A 109 -4.90 1.36 8.90
C SER A 109 -4.29 0.80 10.18
N PHE A 110 -3.44 -0.23 10.08
CA PHE A 110 -2.72 -0.75 11.24
C PHE A 110 -1.82 0.33 11.87
N MET A 111 -1.07 1.08 11.07
CA MET A 111 -0.18 2.14 11.57
C MET A 111 -0.99 3.22 12.30
N TRP A 112 -2.13 3.64 11.72
CA TRP A 112 -3.03 4.59 12.35
C TRP A 112 -3.62 4.08 13.67
N LYS A 113 -4.13 2.84 13.68
CA LYS A 113 -4.74 2.25 14.87
C LYS A 113 -3.71 1.97 15.98
N SER A 114 -2.49 1.61 15.60
CA SER A 114 -1.43 1.28 16.53
C SER A 114 -0.88 2.50 17.29
N ARG A 115 -1.21 3.73 16.87
CA ARG A 115 -0.89 4.97 17.60
C ARG A 115 -1.51 4.99 19.00
N SER A 116 -2.77 4.60 19.14
CA SER A 116 -3.46 4.57 20.44
C SER A 116 -2.94 3.46 21.35
N LEU A 117 -2.32 2.43 20.77
CA LEU A 117 -1.66 1.34 21.49
C LEU A 117 -0.20 1.68 21.87
N GLY A 118 0.29 2.87 21.50
CA GLY A 118 1.66 3.29 21.76
C GLY A 118 2.73 2.63 20.88
N LEU A 119 2.32 1.85 19.86
CA LEU A 119 3.24 1.13 18.96
C LEU A 119 3.77 2.02 17.81
N TRP A 120 3.02 3.08 17.46
CA TRP A 120 3.38 4.04 16.40
C TRP A 120 3.16 5.48 16.84
N ASN A 121 3.67 5.84 18.01
CA ASN A 121 3.43 7.15 18.63
C ASN A 121 4.60 8.14 18.52
N ARG A 122 5.67 7.79 17.78
CA ARG A 122 6.86 8.64 17.61
C ARG A 122 6.88 9.31 16.22
N PRO A 123 7.68 10.38 16.04
CA PRO A 123 7.92 10.98 14.73
C PRO A 123 8.38 9.95 13.68
N ARG A 124 8.24 10.30 12.40
CA ARG A 124 8.71 9.47 11.28
C ARG A 124 10.18 9.11 11.48
N GLY A 125 10.52 7.84 11.28
CA GLY A 125 11.88 7.32 11.37
C GLY A 125 12.34 7.02 12.80
N GLU A 126 11.45 7.07 13.79
CA GLU A 126 11.74 6.83 15.20
C GLU A 126 10.87 5.72 15.82
N ASN A 127 10.04 5.06 15.01
CA ASN A 127 9.17 3.95 15.41
C ASN A 127 9.84 2.60 15.13
N MET A 128 9.19 1.53 15.57
CA MET A 128 9.73 0.18 15.44
C MET A 128 9.88 -0.30 13.98
N LEU A 129 8.93 0.04 13.09
CA LEU A 129 8.90 -0.49 11.71
C LEU A 129 9.19 0.57 10.63
N ASP A 130 9.69 1.74 11.00
CA ASP A 130 10.10 2.82 10.06
C ASP A 130 11.59 3.16 10.15
N SER A 131 12.42 2.21 10.61
CA SER A 131 13.87 2.33 10.83
C SER A 131 14.32 3.08 12.09
N GLY A 132 13.42 3.40 13.02
CA GLY A 132 13.79 3.91 14.34
C GLY A 132 14.39 2.85 15.28
N ALA A 133 14.22 1.56 14.97
CA ALA A 133 14.75 0.45 15.75
C ALA A 133 15.97 -0.20 15.07
N PRO A 134 17.10 -0.39 15.77
CA PRO A 134 18.31 -0.97 15.18
C PRO A 134 18.16 -2.46 14.79
N PHE A 135 17.15 -3.14 15.34
CA PHE A 135 16.83 -4.52 14.99
C PHE A 135 15.81 -4.63 13.84
N TYR A 136 15.40 -3.50 13.24
CA TYR A 136 14.50 -3.45 12.09
C TYR A 136 14.94 -2.34 11.12
N ASP A 137 16.09 -2.57 10.46
CA ASP A 137 16.68 -1.62 9.52
C ASP A 137 17.62 -2.31 8.53
N THR A 138 18.19 -1.53 7.61
CA THR A 138 19.25 -1.93 6.68
C THR A 138 20.59 -1.36 7.10
N TYR A 139 21.64 -2.18 7.04
CA TYR A 139 23.01 -1.82 7.41
C TYR A 139 23.98 -1.98 6.25
N ARG A 140 24.89 -1.01 6.10
CA ARG A 140 25.92 -1.08 5.05
C ARG A 140 26.97 -2.13 5.39
N THR A 141 27.32 -2.97 4.41
CA THR A 141 28.34 -4.03 4.53
C THR A 141 29.70 -3.58 3.98
N SER A 142 30.76 -4.32 4.30
CA SER A 142 32.15 -3.96 3.89
C SER A 142 32.37 -3.94 2.37
N ASP A 143 31.52 -4.64 1.60
CA ASP A 143 31.50 -4.60 0.14
C ASP A 143 30.64 -3.43 -0.41
N GLY A 144 30.23 -2.50 0.46
CA GLY A 144 29.48 -1.31 0.10
C GLY A 144 27.99 -1.54 -0.18
N LYS A 145 27.49 -2.78 -0.05
CA LYS A 145 26.07 -3.15 -0.19
C LYS A 145 25.31 -3.00 1.12
N TYR A 146 24.10 -3.55 1.19
CA TYR A 146 23.23 -3.50 2.36
C TYR A 146 22.74 -4.89 2.77
N MET A 147 22.62 -5.08 4.08
CA MET A 147 21.99 -6.22 4.75
C MET A 147 20.72 -5.75 5.45
N ALA A 148 19.60 -6.45 5.25
CA ALA A 148 18.38 -6.21 6.00
C ALA A 148 18.41 -7.00 7.32
N VAL A 149 18.07 -6.31 8.41
CA VAL A 149 17.89 -6.85 9.76
C VAL A 149 16.43 -6.63 10.15
N GLY A 150 15.78 -7.69 10.62
CA GLY A 150 14.37 -7.68 11.04
C GLY A 150 14.13 -8.64 12.20
N THR A 151 14.95 -8.54 13.25
CA THR A 151 14.95 -9.43 14.41
C THR A 151 14.14 -8.83 15.55
N ILE A 152 12.82 -8.76 15.40
CA ILE A 152 11.92 -8.13 16.38
C ILE A 152 11.85 -8.98 17.67
N GLU A 153 11.83 -10.30 17.53
CA GLU A 153 11.71 -11.21 18.67
C GLU A 153 13.04 -11.34 19.44
N PRO A 154 13.03 -11.32 20.78
CA PRO A 154 14.26 -11.29 21.60
C PRO A 154 15.27 -12.40 21.30
N GLN A 155 14.79 -13.62 21.04
CA GLN A 155 15.65 -14.75 20.71
C GLN A 155 16.41 -14.56 19.38
N PHE A 156 15.80 -13.91 18.38
CA PHE A 156 16.45 -13.62 17.11
C PHE A 156 17.44 -12.45 17.25
N TYR A 157 17.10 -11.46 18.07
CA TYR A 157 18.01 -10.36 18.36
C TYR A 157 19.26 -10.85 19.13
N GLN A 158 19.08 -11.79 20.06
CA GLN A 158 20.20 -12.43 20.74
C GLN A 158 21.11 -13.19 19.77
N GLN A 159 20.53 -13.93 18.82
CA GLN A 159 21.30 -14.59 17.75
C GLN A 159 22.06 -13.58 16.88
N LEU A 160 21.46 -12.42 16.57
CA LEU A 160 22.13 -11.34 15.84
C LEU A 160 23.37 -10.85 16.59
N ILE A 161 23.24 -10.55 17.89
CA ILE A 161 24.36 -10.09 18.72
C ILE A 161 25.47 -11.15 18.80
N GLN A 162 25.10 -12.43 18.88
CA GLN A 162 26.06 -13.54 18.94
C GLN A 162 26.72 -13.87 17.58
N GLY A 163 26.35 -13.17 16.51
CA GLY A 163 26.84 -13.46 15.15
C GLY A 163 26.26 -14.74 14.54
N GLN A 164 25.16 -15.25 15.09
CA GLN A 164 24.48 -16.48 14.70
C GLN A 164 23.18 -16.20 13.93
N CYS A 165 23.03 -15.01 13.34
CA CYS A 165 21.83 -14.62 12.59
C CYS A 165 21.65 -15.49 11.34
N ASN A 166 20.81 -16.53 11.46
CA ASN A 166 20.48 -17.42 10.34
C ASN A 166 19.49 -16.79 9.35
N PHE A 167 18.87 -15.66 9.69
CA PHE A 167 17.85 -14.98 8.89
C PHE A 167 18.18 -13.51 8.60
N CYS A 168 19.46 -13.22 8.31
CA CYS A 168 19.91 -11.93 7.83
C CYS A 168 20.02 -11.95 6.30
N VAL A 169 19.24 -11.11 5.60
CA VAL A 169 19.12 -11.15 4.13
C VAL A 169 20.00 -10.08 3.49
N PHE A 170 20.98 -10.52 2.68
CA PHE A 170 21.81 -9.62 1.88
C PHE A 170 21.01 -9.14 0.66
N LEU A 171 20.75 -7.84 0.57
CA LEU A 171 19.83 -7.28 -0.43
C LEU A 171 20.34 -7.35 -1.89
N PHE A 172 21.61 -7.72 -2.11
CA PHE A 172 22.21 -7.76 -3.46
C PHE A 172 23.30 -8.84 -3.63
N LYS A 173 23.19 -9.97 -2.92
CA LYS A 173 24.08 -11.12 -3.17
C LYS A 173 23.67 -11.77 -4.51
N LYS A 174 24.45 -11.54 -5.57
CA LYS A 174 24.41 -12.43 -6.75
C LYS A 174 24.68 -13.84 -6.24
N LYS A 175 23.75 -14.79 -6.48
CA LYS A 175 24.05 -16.22 -6.32
C LYS A 175 25.38 -16.48 -7.03
N LYS A 176 26.42 -16.89 -6.30
CA LYS A 176 27.61 -17.47 -6.94
C LYS A 176 27.07 -18.66 -7.74
N LYS A 177 27.08 -18.56 -9.07
CA LYS A 177 26.92 -19.74 -9.92
C LYS A 177 28.02 -20.71 -9.48
N LYS A 178 27.62 -21.92 -9.08
CA LYS A 178 28.53 -23.06 -8.93
C LYS A 178 29.09 -23.42 -10.30
#